data_AF-A0A7V9M296-F1
#
_entry.id   AF-A0A7V9M296-F1
#
_cell.length_a   1.000
_cell.length_b   1.000
_cell.length_c   1.000
_cell.angle_alpha   90.00
_cell.angle_beta   90.00
_cell.angle_gamma   90.00
#
_symmetry.space_group_name_H-M   'P 1'
#
loop_
_entity.id
_entity.type
_entity.pdbx_description
1 polymer ?
#
loop_
_entity_poly.entity_id
_entity_poly.type
_entity_poly.pdbx_seq_one_letter_code
_entity_poly.pdbx_strand_id
1 'polypeptide(L)'
;MSHQPFDEAHVLHQLKHYLPSQTPLKDFIHHNSLHAFQHMKFYDAIFTASKIFGYQVTLQLTEFRELHKIGRIRNEILERIIADKKGIDQVEKWKEKLLQKEYDTHNTSRIGLLRANWKEKYKIDLDNLVQPLLFRILCSYFDQGISIWKFPVGNNGFLSSIRELEKNSFSSFFKTSRAKIFLLQGNCKIADLLKIVVGDEAYFEQYLFDQQFSHRGWSGMAGTVEAMPKSLLDPKSISLHDLIVFELLLEIDALDSQLGKYWKPLSTNVNTEPVD
;
A
#
# COMPACT_ATOMS: atom_id res chain seq x y z
N MET A 1 -12.32 -21.02 -11.40
CA MET A 1 -12.95 -19.99 -10.55
C MET A 1 -13.12 -18.76 -11.42
N SER A 2 -14.32 -18.18 -11.51
CA SER A 2 -14.54 -16.98 -12.30
C SER A 2 -13.99 -15.78 -11.53
N HIS A 3 -12.82 -15.28 -11.89
CA HIS A 3 -12.35 -13.99 -11.37
C HIS A 3 -13.39 -12.92 -11.75
N GLN A 4 -13.82 -12.13 -10.76
CA GLN A 4 -14.66 -10.98 -11.05
C GLN A 4 -13.87 -10.00 -11.92
N PRO A 5 -14.53 -9.34 -12.90
CA PRO A 5 -13.88 -8.30 -13.69
C PRO A 5 -13.41 -7.16 -12.78
N PHE A 6 -12.32 -6.51 -13.14
CA PHE A 6 -11.76 -5.38 -12.40
C PHE A 6 -12.77 -4.23 -12.33
N ASP A 7 -13.14 -3.86 -11.10
CA ASP A 7 -13.97 -2.71 -10.81
C ASP A 7 -13.13 -1.61 -10.16
N GLU A 8 -12.72 -0.63 -10.98
CA GLU A 8 -11.89 0.51 -10.54
C GLU A 8 -12.54 1.29 -9.38
N ALA A 9 -13.85 1.50 -9.42
CA ALA A 9 -14.55 2.27 -8.40
C ALA A 9 -14.60 1.51 -7.07
N HIS A 10 -14.82 0.19 -7.14
CA HIS A 10 -14.75 -0.68 -5.98
C HIS A 10 -13.36 -0.64 -5.33
N VAL A 11 -12.29 -0.82 -6.12
CA VAL A 11 -10.92 -0.85 -5.61
C VAL A 11 -10.53 0.49 -4.99
N LEU A 12 -10.87 1.62 -5.64
CA LEU A 12 -10.62 2.95 -5.07
C LEU A 12 -11.37 3.17 -3.75
N HIS A 13 -12.60 2.66 -3.63
CA HIS A 13 -13.37 2.72 -2.39
C HIS A 13 -12.71 1.88 -1.28
N GLN A 14 -12.29 0.65 -1.59
CA GLN A 14 -11.58 -0.22 -0.63
C GLN A 14 -10.25 0.40 -0.18
N LEU A 15 -9.45 0.94 -1.11
CA LEU A 15 -8.20 1.63 -0.79
C LEU A 15 -8.44 2.78 0.19
N LYS A 16 -9.42 3.65 -0.06
CA LYS A 16 -9.78 4.75 0.84
C LYS A 16 -10.21 4.27 2.23
N HIS A 17 -10.87 3.12 2.30
CA HIS A 17 -11.30 2.53 3.57
C HIS A 17 -10.13 2.01 4.42
N TYR A 18 -9.14 1.38 3.79
CA TYR A 18 -7.99 0.78 4.50
C TYR A 18 -6.79 1.72 4.67
N LEU A 19 -6.64 2.73 3.80
CA LEU A 19 -5.58 3.72 3.92
C LEU A 19 -5.79 4.58 5.18
N PRO A 20 -4.70 5.01 5.85
CA PRO A 20 -4.81 5.84 7.03
C PRO A 20 -5.37 7.22 6.63
N SER A 21 -6.37 7.72 7.35
CA SER A 21 -6.98 9.04 7.08
C SER A 21 -6.09 10.20 7.54
N GLN A 22 -4.90 10.38 6.98
CA GLN A 22 -3.96 11.40 7.42
C GLN A 22 -4.33 12.79 6.91
N THR A 23 -4.43 13.78 7.80
CA THR A 23 -4.39 15.21 7.43
C THR A 23 -2.97 15.75 7.63
N PRO A 24 -2.59 16.91 7.04
CA PRO A 24 -1.33 17.55 7.37
C PRO A 24 -1.22 17.76 8.88
N LEU A 25 -0.03 17.53 9.43
CA LEU A 25 0.27 17.64 10.85
C LEU A 25 0.12 19.09 11.33
N LYS A 26 -1.12 19.49 11.64
CA LYS A 26 -1.43 20.68 12.44
C LYS A 26 -1.59 20.31 13.91
N ASP A 27 -2.21 19.17 14.18
CA ASP A 27 -2.48 18.62 15.50
C ASP A 27 -2.13 17.13 15.53
N PHE A 28 -1.84 16.59 16.73
CA PHE A 28 -1.60 15.15 16.88
C PHE A 28 -2.92 14.39 16.71
N ILE A 29 -3.08 13.69 15.60
CA ILE A 29 -4.26 12.84 15.36
C ILE A 29 -3.89 11.38 15.67
N HIS A 30 -4.59 10.82 16.66
CA HIS A 30 -4.52 9.38 16.93
C HIS A 30 -5.29 8.64 15.84
N HIS A 31 -4.59 8.17 14.80
CA HIS A 31 -5.20 7.27 13.82
C HIS A 31 -5.16 5.82 14.34
N ASN A 32 -6.33 5.22 14.49
CA ASN A 32 -6.44 3.79 14.77
C ASN A 32 -6.15 3.00 13.48
N SER A 33 -4.97 2.40 13.38
CA SER A 33 -4.56 1.56 12.24
C SER A 33 -5.47 0.34 12.00
N LEU A 34 -6.34 0.00 12.95
CA LEU A 34 -7.32 -1.08 12.85
C LEU A 34 -8.75 -0.57 12.63
N HIS A 35 -8.93 0.72 12.28
CA HIS A 35 -10.26 1.31 12.07
C HIS A 35 -11.11 0.49 11.08
N ALA A 36 -10.51 0.03 9.98
CA ALA A 36 -11.20 -0.79 8.98
C ALA A 36 -11.75 -2.13 9.54
N PHE A 37 -11.20 -2.62 10.65
CA PHE A 37 -11.58 -3.89 11.27
C PHE A 37 -12.41 -3.72 12.55
N GLN A 38 -12.92 -2.51 12.83
CA GLN A 38 -13.68 -2.23 14.06
C GLN A 38 -14.98 -3.05 14.18
N HIS A 39 -15.50 -3.54 13.07
CA HIS A 39 -16.67 -4.40 13.04
C HIS A 39 -16.36 -5.87 13.41
N MET A 40 -15.08 -6.25 13.50
CA MET A 40 -14.63 -7.61 13.83
C MET A 40 -14.34 -7.76 15.34
N LYS A 41 -14.32 -9.01 15.83
CA LYS A 41 -13.81 -9.29 17.18
C LYS A 41 -12.32 -8.98 17.26
N PHE A 42 -11.87 -8.52 18.42
CA PHE A 42 -10.49 -8.03 18.61
C PHE A 42 -9.39 -8.96 18.05
N TYR A 43 -9.38 -10.25 18.43
CA TYR A 43 -8.36 -11.18 17.95
C TYR A 43 -8.45 -11.45 16.44
N ASP A 44 -9.67 -11.57 15.90
CA ASP A 44 -9.90 -11.78 14.47
C ASP A 44 -9.45 -10.55 13.66
N ALA A 45 -9.72 -9.35 14.19
CA ALA A 45 -9.32 -8.06 13.61
C ALA A 45 -7.81 -7.94 13.50
N ILE A 46 -7.09 -8.16 14.61
CA ILE A 46 -5.64 -7.97 14.65
C ILE A 46 -4.90 -9.00 13.80
N PHE A 47 -5.32 -10.27 13.81
CA PHE A 47 -4.65 -11.30 13.01
C PHE A 47 -4.97 -11.18 11.52
N THR A 48 -6.16 -10.71 11.17
CA THR A 48 -6.50 -10.33 9.78
C THR A 48 -5.63 -9.17 9.31
N ALA A 49 -5.53 -8.09 10.09
CA ALA A 49 -4.66 -6.95 9.77
C ALA A 49 -3.19 -7.36 9.65
N SER A 50 -2.73 -8.26 10.52
CA SER A 50 -1.38 -8.82 10.49
C SER A 50 -1.11 -9.60 9.20
N LYS A 51 -2.04 -10.47 8.76
CA LYS A 51 -1.92 -11.21 7.49
C LYS A 51 -1.94 -10.32 6.26
N ILE A 52 -2.83 -9.33 6.24
CA ILE A 52 -2.98 -8.46 5.07
C ILE A 52 -1.80 -7.49 4.98
N PHE A 53 -1.53 -6.75 6.05
CA PHE A 53 -0.60 -5.61 6.04
C PHE A 53 0.77 -5.89 6.67
N GLY A 54 0.99 -7.08 7.24
CA GLY A 54 2.25 -7.42 7.91
C GLY A 54 2.43 -6.78 9.29
N TYR A 55 1.37 -6.23 9.89
CA TYR A 55 1.47 -5.56 11.18
C TYR A 55 1.83 -6.54 12.30
N GLN A 56 2.81 -6.18 13.14
CA GLN A 56 3.08 -6.89 14.36
C GLN A 56 2.09 -6.46 15.44
N VAL A 57 1.05 -7.26 15.62
CA VAL A 57 -0.08 -6.94 16.50
C VAL A 57 0.03 -7.56 17.90
N THR A 58 0.88 -8.55 18.05
CA THR A 58 1.22 -9.19 19.32
C THR A 58 2.72 -9.40 19.41
N LEU A 59 3.19 -9.77 20.60
CA LEU A 59 4.50 -10.37 20.75
C LEU A 59 4.59 -11.64 19.89
N GLN A 60 5.80 -11.92 19.40
CA GLN A 60 6.13 -13.15 18.69
C GLN A 60 6.14 -14.34 19.65
N LEU A 61 6.03 -15.55 19.10
CA LEU A 61 6.06 -16.78 19.88
C LEU A 61 7.34 -16.90 20.73
N THR A 62 8.48 -16.48 20.19
CA THR A 62 9.78 -16.47 20.88
C THR A 62 9.76 -15.55 22.10
N GLU A 63 9.16 -14.37 21.97
CA GLU A 63 9.01 -13.40 23.07
C GLU A 63 8.09 -13.95 24.16
N PHE A 64 6.96 -14.58 23.80
CA PHE A 64 6.10 -15.25 24.78
C PHE A 64 6.81 -16.40 25.51
N ARG A 65 7.62 -17.19 24.80
CA ARG A 65 8.43 -18.26 25.41
C ARG A 65 9.49 -17.71 26.37
N GLU A 66 10.12 -16.59 26.03
CA GLU A 66 11.08 -15.94 26.92
C GLU A 66 10.39 -15.38 28.17
N LEU A 67 9.22 -14.74 28.02
CA LEU A 67 8.41 -14.27 29.16
C LEU A 67 7.98 -15.43 30.09
N HIS A 68 7.73 -16.62 29.56
CA HIS A 68 7.51 -17.83 30.36
C HIS A 68 8.78 -18.28 31.07
N LYS A 69 9.91 -18.34 30.35
CA LYS A 69 11.21 -18.74 30.91
C LYS A 69 11.66 -17.86 32.07
N ILE A 70 11.46 -16.55 32.00
CA ILE A 70 11.81 -15.60 33.07
C ILE A 70 10.72 -15.50 34.16
N GLY A 71 9.66 -16.31 34.10
CA GLY A 71 8.60 -16.37 35.11
C GLY A 71 7.57 -15.24 35.07
N ARG A 72 7.62 -14.33 34.08
CA ARG A 72 6.58 -13.30 33.87
C ARG A 72 5.25 -13.94 33.48
N ILE A 73 5.28 -15.01 32.69
CA ILE A 73 4.14 -15.89 32.44
C ILE A 73 4.29 -17.09 33.36
N ARG A 74 3.47 -17.13 34.41
CA ARG A 74 3.51 -18.19 35.43
C ARG A 74 3.02 -19.52 34.86
N ASN A 75 3.76 -20.59 35.15
CA ASN A 75 3.47 -21.94 34.68
C ASN A 75 2.09 -22.44 35.13
N GLU A 76 1.70 -22.19 36.38
CA GLU A 76 0.39 -22.58 36.95
C GLU A 76 -0.79 -21.98 36.18
N ILE A 77 -0.65 -20.73 35.72
CA ILE A 77 -1.69 -20.04 34.94
C ILE A 77 -1.80 -20.67 33.55
N LEU A 78 -0.66 -21.00 32.93
CA LEU A 78 -0.63 -21.65 31.64
C LEU A 78 -1.32 -23.03 31.69
N GLU A 79 -1.00 -23.84 32.70
CA GLU A 79 -1.61 -25.17 32.91
C GLU A 79 -3.12 -25.06 33.13
N ARG A 80 -3.56 -24.12 33.99
CA ARG A 80 -4.99 -23.88 34.22
C ARG A 80 -5.73 -23.53 32.94
N ILE A 81 -5.21 -22.58 32.15
CA ILE A 81 -5.85 -22.15 30.90
C ILE A 81 -5.87 -23.27 29.85
N ILE A 82 -4.83 -24.10 29.79
CA ILE A 82 -4.80 -25.27 28.91
C ILE A 82 -5.87 -26.28 29.35
N ALA A 83 -5.95 -26.58 30.65
CA ALA A 83 -6.95 -27.48 31.20
C ALA A 83 -8.38 -27.00 30.88
N ASP A 84 -8.66 -25.71 31.09
CA ASP A 84 -9.97 -25.09 30.84
C ASP A 84 -10.38 -25.16 29.35
N LYS A 85 -9.42 -24.98 28.42
CA LYS A 85 -9.72 -24.92 26.98
C LYS A 85 -9.57 -26.25 26.23
N LYS A 86 -8.73 -27.17 26.72
CA LYS A 86 -8.34 -28.40 26.00
C LYS A 86 -8.58 -29.68 26.81
N GLY A 87 -8.92 -29.56 28.10
CA GLY A 87 -9.10 -30.69 29.02
C GLY A 87 -7.84 -30.99 29.84
N ILE A 88 -8.04 -31.45 31.08
CA ILE A 88 -6.97 -31.74 32.06
C ILE A 88 -5.98 -32.78 31.52
N ASP A 89 -6.49 -33.85 30.88
CA ASP A 89 -5.65 -34.95 30.37
C ASP A 89 -4.69 -34.53 29.25
N GLN A 90 -4.92 -33.35 28.66
CA GLN A 90 -4.18 -32.86 27.49
C GLN A 90 -3.15 -31.78 27.86
N VAL A 91 -3.01 -31.43 29.14
CA VAL A 91 -2.18 -30.31 29.60
C VAL A 91 -0.73 -30.47 29.17
N GLU A 92 -0.08 -31.59 29.49
CA GLU A 92 1.33 -31.82 29.15
C GLU A 92 1.58 -31.77 27.64
N LYS A 93 0.71 -32.41 26.85
CA LYS A 93 0.80 -32.44 25.39
C LYS A 93 0.70 -31.04 24.77
N TRP A 94 -0.22 -30.20 25.23
CA TRP A 94 -0.37 -28.84 24.71
C TRP A 94 0.72 -27.90 25.21
N LYS A 95 1.22 -28.11 26.43
CA LYS A 95 2.33 -27.35 27.00
C LYS A 95 3.63 -27.61 26.23
N GLU A 96 3.94 -28.87 25.94
CA GLU A 96 5.07 -29.24 25.08
C GLU A 96 4.95 -28.59 23.70
N LYS A 97 3.78 -28.68 23.07
CA LYS A 97 3.50 -28.01 21.79
C LYS A 97 3.67 -26.51 21.86
N LEU A 98 3.30 -25.85 22.96
CA LEU A 98 3.36 -24.39 23.07
C LEU A 98 4.78 -23.90 23.32
N LEU A 99 5.55 -24.61 24.16
CA LEU A 99 6.87 -24.18 24.62
C LEU A 99 8.03 -24.73 23.78
N GLN A 100 7.92 -25.95 23.25
CA GLN A 100 9.06 -26.66 22.65
C GLN A 100 8.93 -26.82 21.14
N LYS A 101 7.74 -27.12 20.62
CA LYS A 101 7.56 -27.38 19.19
C LYS A 101 7.94 -26.16 18.35
N GLU A 102 8.74 -26.35 17.31
CA GLU A 102 9.02 -25.29 16.35
C GLU A 102 7.84 -25.11 15.39
N TYR A 103 7.51 -23.85 15.12
CA TYR A 103 6.51 -23.46 14.15
C TYR A 103 7.13 -22.46 13.20
N ASP A 104 6.68 -22.49 11.96
CA ASP A 104 6.90 -21.36 11.07
C ASP A 104 6.06 -20.18 11.56
N THR A 105 6.73 -19.19 12.14
CA THR A 105 6.12 -17.93 12.59
C THR A 105 6.29 -16.82 11.57
N HIS A 106 6.79 -17.12 10.37
CA HIS A 106 6.99 -16.12 9.34
C HIS A 106 5.62 -15.64 8.85
N ASN A 107 5.36 -14.35 9.05
CA ASN A 107 4.14 -13.72 8.55
C ASN A 107 4.48 -12.95 7.27
N THR A 108 4.19 -13.55 6.12
CA THR A 108 4.26 -12.86 4.84
C THR A 108 3.01 -12.01 4.63
N SER A 109 3.19 -10.69 4.68
CA SER A 109 2.13 -9.73 4.34
C SER A 109 1.64 -9.98 2.92
N ARG A 110 0.32 -10.03 2.71
CA ARG A 110 -0.22 -10.10 1.35
C ARG A 110 0.19 -8.89 0.51
N ILE A 111 0.14 -7.71 1.11
CA ILE A 111 0.47 -6.44 0.48
C ILE A 111 1.98 -6.37 0.21
N GLY A 112 2.33 -6.01 -1.02
CA GLY A 112 3.68 -5.88 -1.55
C GLY A 112 4.19 -7.11 -2.28
N LEU A 113 3.55 -8.28 -2.15
CA LEU A 113 4.05 -9.54 -2.72
C LEU A 113 4.10 -9.53 -4.24
N LEU A 114 3.06 -9.01 -4.89
CA LEU A 114 3.01 -8.98 -6.34
C LEU A 114 4.08 -8.02 -6.84
N ARG A 115 4.09 -6.79 -6.33
CA ARG A 115 5.01 -5.74 -6.80
C ARG A 115 6.48 -6.01 -6.45
N ALA A 116 6.76 -6.81 -5.41
CA ALA A 116 8.10 -7.31 -5.09
C ALA A 116 8.76 -8.12 -6.22
N ASN A 117 7.97 -8.72 -7.12
CA ASN A 117 8.50 -9.46 -8.28
C ASN A 117 9.35 -8.58 -9.22
N TRP A 118 9.09 -7.26 -9.29
CA TRP A 118 9.97 -6.33 -10.03
C TRP A 118 11.39 -6.33 -9.47
N LYS A 119 11.52 -6.34 -8.14
CA LYS A 119 12.82 -6.38 -7.47
C LYS A 119 13.45 -7.77 -7.52
N GLU A 120 12.67 -8.82 -7.28
CA GLU A 120 13.20 -10.18 -7.19
C GLU A 120 13.63 -10.75 -8.54
N LYS A 121 12.80 -10.58 -9.58
CA LYS A 121 13.00 -11.20 -10.90
C LYS A 121 13.70 -10.26 -11.87
N TYR A 122 13.37 -8.97 -11.85
CA TYR A 122 13.92 -8.00 -12.80
C TYR A 122 15.03 -7.13 -12.21
N LYS A 123 15.31 -7.26 -10.89
CA LYS A 123 16.29 -6.43 -10.17
C LYS A 123 16.02 -4.93 -10.26
N ILE A 124 14.75 -4.57 -10.43
CA ILE A 124 14.28 -3.18 -10.52
C ILE A 124 13.56 -2.84 -9.22
N ASP A 125 14.07 -1.83 -8.53
CA ASP A 125 13.41 -1.26 -7.36
C ASP A 125 12.57 -0.07 -7.80
N LEU A 126 11.29 -0.32 -8.12
CA LEU A 126 10.38 0.72 -8.61
C LEU A 126 10.16 1.83 -7.59
N ASP A 127 10.13 1.50 -6.30
CA ASP A 127 9.95 2.48 -5.24
C ASP A 127 11.08 3.51 -5.26
N ASN A 128 12.33 3.04 -5.31
CA ASN A 128 13.50 3.93 -5.41
C ASN A 128 13.54 4.74 -6.71
N LEU A 129 12.99 4.23 -7.81
CA LEU A 129 12.96 4.94 -9.10
C LEU A 129 11.85 5.98 -9.20
N VAL A 130 10.71 5.75 -8.55
CA VAL A 130 9.48 6.55 -8.70
C VAL A 130 9.24 7.47 -7.52
N GLN A 131 9.32 6.95 -6.29
CA GLN A 131 8.88 7.65 -5.10
C GLN A 131 9.64 8.97 -4.82
N PRO A 132 10.97 9.10 -5.03
CA PRO A 132 11.65 10.37 -4.79
C PRO A 132 11.10 11.52 -5.64
N LEU A 133 10.76 11.26 -6.91
CA LEU A 133 10.14 12.24 -7.79
C LEU A 133 8.70 12.51 -7.39
N LEU A 134 7.92 11.46 -7.14
CA LEU A 134 6.54 11.54 -6.72
C LEU A 134 6.39 12.37 -5.44
N PHE A 135 7.17 12.08 -4.40
CA PHE A 135 7.14 12.79 -3.12
C PHE A 135 7.57 14.25 -3.28
N ARG A 136 8.60 14.54 -4.09
CA ARG A 136 8.99 15.93 -4.34
C ARG A 136 7.86 16.74 -4.99
N ILE A 137 7.11 16.13 -5.90
CA ILE A 137 5.96 16.73 -6.56
C ILE A 137 4.80 16.91 -5.57
N LEU A 138 4.48 15.88 -4.78
CA LEU A 138 3.41 15.96 -3.79
C LEU A 138 3.72 16.98 -2.69
N CYS A 139 4.95 17.02 -2.18
CA CYS A 139 5.40 18.08 -1.26
C CYS A 139 5.17 19.47 -1.85
N SER A 140 5.51 19.67 -3.12
CA SER A 140 5.33 20.96 -3.79
C SER A 140 3.85 21.28 -4.03
N TYR A 141 3.03 20.27 -4.34
CA TYR A 141 1.60 20.42 -4.60
C TYR A 141 0.81 20.75 -3.33
N PHE A 142 1.12 20.06 -2.23
CA PHE A 142 0.48 20.25 -0.93
C PHE A 142 1.08 21.41 -0.13
N ASP A 143 2.10 22.12 -0.64
CA ASP A 143 2.68 23.28 0.02
C ASP A 143 1.59 24.29 0.42
N GLN A 144 1.58 24.67 1.70
CA GLN A 144 0.56 25.54 2.31
C GLN A 144 1.05 27.00 2.43
N GLY A 145 1.97 27.42 1.54
CA GLY A 145 2.51 28.78 1.50
C GLY A 145 3.87 28.94 2.20
N ILE A 146 4.63 27.85 2.39
CA ILE A 146 6.00 27.92 2.92
C ILE A 146 6.97 28.25 1.78
N SER A 147 6.72 27.70 0.59
CA SER A 147 7.57 27.89 -0.57
C SER A 147 7.32 29.25 -1.24
N ILE A 148 8.40 29.93 -1.66
CA ILE A 148 8.32 31.16 -2.45
C ILE A 148 7.69 30.87 -3.82
N TRP A 149 8.06 29.74 -4.42
CA TRP A 149 7.47 29.26 -5.65
C TRP A 149 6.16 28.54 -5.35
N LYS A 150 5.08 29.01 -5.97
CA LYS A 150 3.77 28.37 -5.87
C LYS A 150 3.61 27.34 -6.97
N PHE A 151 3.15 26.15 -6.60
CA PHE A 151 2.72 25.17 -7.59
C PHE A 151 1.64 25.80 -8.48
N PRO A 152 1.72 25.67 -9.82
CA PRO A 152 0.70 26.17 -10.72
C PRO A 152 -0.53 25.28 -10.61
N VAL A 153 -1.30 25.50 -9.55
CA VAL A 153 -2.57 24.82 -9.32
C VAL A 153 -3.61 25.54 -10.17
N GLY A 154 -3.98 24.92 -11.30
CA GLY A 154 -5.20 25.31 -12.01
C GLY A 154 -6.44 24.82 -11.26
N ASN A 155 -7.63 25.30 -11.63
CA ASN A 155 -8.90 24.89 -11.01
C ASN A 155 -9.32 23.43 -11.31
N ASN A 156 -8.51 22.65 -12.04
CA ASN A 156 -8.90 21.38 -12.64
C ASN A 156 -8.28 20.13 -11.97
N GLY A 157 -7.60 20.30 -10.83
CA GLY A 157 -7.07 19.20 -10.03
C GLY A 157 -5.58 18.89 -10.19
N PHE A 158 -5.13 17.77 -9.60
CA PHE A 158 -3.72 17.40 -9.56
C PHE A 158 -3.19 17.03 -10.95
N LEU A 159 -3.82 16.06 -11.63
CA LEU A 159 -3.35 15.60 -12.94
C LEU A 159 -3.35 16.72 -14.00
N SER A 160 -4.33 17.61 -13.96
CA SER A 160 -4.35 18.76 -14.89
C SER A 160 -3.18 19.69 -14.64
N SER A 161 -2.82 19.93 -13.38
CA SER A 161 -1.71 20.81 -12.99
C SER A 161 -0.37 20.18 -13.40
N ILE A 162 -0.22 18.86 -13.25
CA ILE A 162 0.95 18.13 -13.76
C ILE A 162 1.04 18.21 -15.29
N ARG A 163 -0.08 18.06 -16.00
CA ARG A 163 -0.13 18.19 -17.46
C ARG A 163 0.25 19.60 -17.93
N GLU A 164 -0.20 20.64 -17.22
CA GLU A 164 0.14 22.02 -17.52
C GLU A 164 1.63 22.28 -17.30
N LEU A 165 2.19 21.80 -16.18
CA LEU A 165 3.62 21.85 -15.91
C LEU A 165 4.42 21.15 -17.01
N GLU A 166 4.04 19.93 -17.40
CA GLU A 166 4.76 19.18 -18.44
C GLU A 166 4.69 19.86 -19.82
N LYS A 167 3.62 20.60 -20.12
CA LYS A 167 3.50 21.38 -21.38
C LYS A 167 4.36 22.64 -21.38
N ASN A 168 4.48 23.30 -20.23
CA ASN A 168 5.07 24.64 -20.13
C ASN A 168 6.50 24.62 -19.55
N SER A 169 7.02 23.46 -19.16
CA SER A 169 8.37 23.33 -18.59
C SER A 169 9.40 23.01 -19.66
N PHE A 170 10.61 23.58 -19.50
CA PHE A 170 11.77 23.24 -20.32
C PHE A 170 12.30 21.82 -20.02
N SER A 171 12.08 21.33 -18.80
CA SER A 171 12.41 19.97 -18.35
C SER A 171 11.16 19.10 -18.26
N SER A 172 11.34 17.79 -18.45
CA SER A 172 10.29 16.77 -18.42
C SER A 172 10.30 16.02 -17.08
N PHE A 173 9.13 15.63 -16.58
CA PHE A 173 9.03 14.68 -15.46
C PHE A 173 9.43 13.26 -15.87
N PHE A 174 9.30 12.94 -17.15
CA PHE A 174 9.57 11.63 -17.73
C PHE A 174 10.91 11.60 -18.47
N LYS A 175 11.62 10.48 -18.38
CA LYS A 175 12.87 10.22 -19.12
C LYS A 175 12.60 9.73 -20.53
N THR A 176 11.43 9.15 -20.78
CA THR A 176 11.01 8.53 -22.03
C THR A 176 9.71 9.16 -22.54
N SER A 177 9.36 8.88 -23.80
CA SER A 177 8.22 9.53 -24.46
C SER A 177 6.86 8.90 -24.18
N ARG A 178 6.79 7.61 -23.83
CA ARG A 178 5.51 6.87 -23.77
C ARG A 178 4.58 7.41 -22.68
N ALA A 179 5.05 7.46 -21.44
CA ALA A 179 4.28 7.97 -20.30
C ALA A 179 3.92 9.46 -20.48
N LYS A 180 4.86 10.26 -21.01
CA LYS A 180 4.63 11.65 -21.38
C LYS A 180 3.48 11.81 -22.38
N ILE A 181 3.46 11.00 -23.44
CA ILE A 181 2.39 11.04 -24.45
C ILE A 181 1.03 10.71 -23.81
N PHE A 182 0.96 9.66 -22.97
CA PHE A 182 -0.28 9.32 -22.26
C PHE A 182 -0.78 10.50 -21.41
N LEU A 183 0.09 11.10 -20.58
CA LEU A 183 -0.27 12.26 -19.75
C LEU A 183 -0.84 13.41 -20.61
N LEU A 184 -0.16 13.76 -21.69
CA LEU A 184 -0.51 14.91 -22.53
C LEU A 184 -1.78 14.70 -23.36
N GLN A 185 -2.03 13.47 -23.82
CA GLN A 185 -3.23 13.10 -24.57
C GLN A 185 -4.46 12.93 -23.67
N GLY A 186 -4.27 12.68 -22.37
CA GLY A 186 -5.36 12.48 -21.42
C GLY A 186 -5.99 11.08 -21.44
N ASN A 187 -5.41 10.14 -22.18
CA ASN A 187 -5.82 8.74 -22.21
C ASN A 187 -5.13 7.98 -21.07
N CYS A 188 -5.59 8.17 -19.83
CA CYS A 188 -4.95 7.63 -18.63
C CYS A 188 -5.93 6.89 -17.72
N LYS A 189 -6.71 5.94 -18.25
CA LYS A 189 -7.52 5.07 -17.39
C LYS A 189 -6.60 4.12 -16.62
N ILE A 190 -6.90 3.87 -15.35
CA ILE A 190 -6.06 3.01 -14.50
C ILE A 190 -5.97 1.61 -15.11
N ALA A 191 -7.08 1.03 -15.59
CA ALA A 191 -7.10 -0.27 -16.24
C ALA A 191 -6.14 -0.37 -17.45
N ASP A 192 -6.07 0.66 -18.29
CA ASP A 192 -5.20 0.68 -19.47
C ASP A 192 -3.71 0.73 -19.07
N LEU A 193 -3.39 1.52 -18.03
CA LEU A 193 -2.02 1.62 -17.50
C LEU A 193 -1.61 0.32 -16.79
N LEU A 194 -2.49 -0.28 -16.00
CA LEU A 194 -2.26 -1.59 -15.39
C LEU A 194 -2.15 -2.72 -16.42
N LYS A 195 -2.85 -2.62 -17.56
CA LYS A 195 -2.66 -3.58 -18.65
C LYS A 195 -1.23 -3.53 -19.21
N ILE A 196 -0.58 -2.39 -19.17
CA ILE A 196 0.83 -2.23 -19.57
C ILE A 196 1.75 -2.79 -18.49
N VAL A 197 1.59 -2.37 -17.24
CA VAL A 197 2.49 -2.74 -16.13
C VAL A 197 2.30 -4.17 -15.66
N VAL A 198 1.05 -4.59 -15.44
CA VAL A 198 0.68 -5.84 -14.80
C VAL A 198 0.27 -6.89 -15.82
N GLY A 199 -0.55 -6.52 -16.81
CA GLY A 199 -0.94 -7.38 -17.93
C GLY A 199 -2.20 -8.20 -17.70
N ASP A 200 -2.28 -8.99 -16.64
CA ASP A 200 -3.47 -9.78 -16.30
C ASP A 200 -4.34 -9.03 -15.29
N GLU A 201 -5.63 -8.90 -15.62
CA GLU A 201 -6.63 -8.11 -14.90
C GLU A 201 -6.89 -8.67 -13.50
N ALA A 202 -6.72 -9.99 -13.31
CA ALA A 202 -6.86 -10.64 -12.00
C ALA A 202 -5.89 -10.09 -10.95
N TYR A 203 -4.78 -9.46 -11.36
CA TYR A 203 -3.78 -8.90 -10.46
C TYR A 203 -3.90 -7.38 -10.24
N PHE A 204 -4.84 -6.72 -10.91
CA PHE A 204 -4.92 -5.25 -10.90
C PHE A 204 -5.22 -4.69 -9.51
N GLU A 205 -6.19 -5.28 -8.81
CA GLU A 205 -6.53 -4.86 -7.44
C GLU A 205 -5.33 -5.02 -6.50
N GLN A 206 -4.72 -6.22 -6.47
CA GLN A 206 -3.54 -6.47 -5.65
C GLN A 206 -2.41 -5.50 -5.98
N TYR A 207 -2.17 -5.20 -7.25
CA TYR A 207 -1.11 -4.28 -7.65
C TYR A 207 -1.35 -2.85 -7.15
N LEU A 208 -2.59 -2.36 -7.21
CA LEU A 208 -2.95 -1.04 -6.70
C LEU A 208 -2.79 -0.97 -5.17
N PHE A 209 -3.18 -2.04 -4.48
CA PHE A 209 -2.95 -2.17 -3.04
C PHE A 209 -1.46 -2.17 -2.69
N ASP A 210 -0.64 -2.96 -3.39
CA ASP A 210 0.82 -3.00 -3.21
C ASP A 210 1.45 -1.61 -3.44
N GLN A 211 1.06 -0.94 -4.52
CA GLN A 211 1.55 0.39 -4.88
C GLN A 211 1.18 1.42 -3.82
N GLN A 212 -0.11 1.54 -3.48
CA GLN A 212 -0.56 2.60 -2.58
C GLN A 212 -0.09 2.39 -1.13
N PHE A 213 0.01 1.15 -0.67
CA PHE A 213 0.52 0.86 0.68
C PHE A 213 2.04 1.00 0.82
N SER A 214 2.81 0.99 -0.28
CA SER A 214 4.26 1.29 -0.27
C SER A 214 4.54 2.67 0.33
N HIS A 215 3.59 3.60 0.18
CA HIS A 215 3.65 4.97 0.66
C HIS A 215 2.32 5.44 1.28
N ARG A 216 1.72 4.57 2.11
CA ARG A 216 0.38 4.72 2.71
C ARG A 216 0.04 6.09 3.30
N GLY A 217 1.04 6.86 3.78
CA GLY A 217 0.81 8.21 4.30
C GLY A 217 0.44 9.22 3.20
N TRP A 218 1.13 9.18 2.06
CA TRP A 218 0.85 10.05 0.92
C TRP A 218 -0.49 9.69 0.25
N SER A 219 -0.73 8.39 0.04
CA SER A 219 -2.02 7.90 -0.49
C SER A 219 -3.18 8.22 0.44
N GLY A 220 -2.99 8.03 1.74
CA GLY A 220 -3.98 8.38 2.77
C GLY A 220 -4.29 9.87 2.83
N MET A 221 -3.26 10.72 2.68
CA MET A 221 -3.44 12.18 2.60
C MET A 221 -4.18 12.59 1.34
N ALA A 222 -3.85 12.01 0.17
CA ALA A 222 -4.60 12.27 -1.06
C ALA A 222 -6.09 11.90 -0.91
N GLY A 223 -6.39 10.71 -0.36
CA GLY A 223 -7.77 10.29 -0.09
C GLY A 223 -8.50 11.19 0.92
N THR A 224 -7.80 11.70 1.94
CA THR A 224 -8.37 12.60 2.94
C THR A 224 -8.66 13.99 2.36
N VAL A 225 -7.74 14.53 1.57
CA VAL A 225 -7.93 15.82 0.90
C VAL A 225 -9.02 15.73 -0.18
N GLU A 226 -9.13 14.60 -0.88
CA GLU A 226 -10.22 14.34 -1.83
C GLU A 226 -11.59 14.44 -1.14
N ALA A 227 -11.74 13.79 0.02
CA ALA A 227 -13.01 13.80 0.78
C ALA A 227 -13.27 15.13 1.49
N MET A 228 -12.21 15.80 1.96
CA MET A 228 -12.29 17.04 2.73
C MET A 228 -11.20 18.04 2.31
N PRO A 229 -11.36 18.75 1.18
CA PRO A 229 -10.37 19.71 0.70
C PRO A 229 -10.08 20.85 1.69
N LYS A 230 -11.10 21.20 2.50
CA LYS A 230 -11.02 22.23 3.56
C LYS A 230 -10.19 21.82 4.77
N SER A 231 -9.68 20.58 4.80
CA SER A 231 -8.71 20.15 5.82
C SER A 231 -7.39 20.92 5.70
N LEU A 232 -7.09 21.46 4.52
CA LEU A 232 -5.95 22.30 4.22
C LEU A 232 -6.28 23.79 4.46
N LEU A 233 -5.28 24.57 4.86
CA LEU A 233 -5.42 26.04 4.94
C LEU A 233 -5.62 26.66 3.57
N ASP A 234 -4.83 26.19 2.60
CA ASP A 234 -4.97 26.47 1.18
C ASP A 234 -5.52 25.21 0.51
N PRO A 235 -6.85 25.13 0.27
CA PRO A 235 -7.50 23.94 -0.28
C PRO A 235 -6.86 23.49 -1.59
N LYS A 236 -6.60 22.19 -1.69
CA LYS A 236 -6.09 21.55 -2.90
C LYS A 236 -7.11 20.55 -3.43
N SER A 237 -7.11 20.34 -4.74
CA SER A 237 -8.00 19.40 -5.42
C SER A 237 -7.21 18.24 -5.99
N ILE A 238 -7.21 17.11 -5.29
CA ILE A 238 -6.57 15.88 -5.72
C ILE A 238 -7.50 14.72 -5.40
N SER A 239 -7.51 13.70 -6.26
CA SER A 239 -8.16 12.43 -6.00
C SER A 239 -7.12 11.32 -5.80
N LEU A 240 -7.49 10.25 -5.10
CA LEU A 240 -6.65 9.05 -5.04
C LEU A 240 -6.43 8.47 -6.45
N HIS A 241 -7.44 8.57 -7.32
CA HIS A 241 -7.34 8.23 -8.74
C HIS A 241 -6.21 9.02 -9.44
N ASP A 242 -6.18 10.35 -9.25
CA ASP A 242 -5.17 11.23 -9.84
C ASP A 242 -3.75 10.84 -9.43
N LEU A 243 -3.57 10.50 -8.14
CA LEU A 243 -2.31 10.03 -7.60
C LEU A 243 -1.87 8.70 -8.24
N ILE A 244 -2.76 7.70 -8.26
CA ILE A 244 -2.49 6.37 -8.85
C ILE A 244 -2.13 6.48 -10.32
N VAL A 245 -2.89 7.26 -11.09
CA VAL A 245 -2.62 7.45 -12.52
C VAL A 245 -1.24 8.06 -12.72
N PHE A 246 -0.89 9.11 -11.95
CA PHE A 246 0.41 9.74 -12.10
C PHE A 246 1.56 8.79 -11.71
N GLU A 247 1.39 8.03 -10.62
CA GLU A 247 2.37 7.04 -10.18
C GLU A 247 2.56 5.91 -11.20
N LEU A 248 1.48 5.35 -11.76
CA LEU A 248 1.56 4.36 -12.84
C LEU A 248 2.29 4.89 -14.07
N LEU A 249 2.11 6.17 -14.42
CA LEU A 249 2.86 6.79 -15.52
C LEU A 249 4.35 6.88 -15.20
N LEU A 250 4.72 7.22 -13.97
CA LEU A 250 6.12 7.24 -13.53
C LEU A 250 6.73 5.83 -13.51
N GLU A 251 5.97 4.81 -13.11
CA GLU A 251 6.40 3.41 -13.18
C GLU A 251 6.65 2.95 -14.63
N ILE A 252 5.71 3.25 -15.54
CA ILE A 252 5.89 2.93 -16.97
C ILE A 252 7.15 3.60 -17.52
N ASP A 253 7.39 4.87 -17.18
CA ASP A 253 8.60 5.59 -17.59
C ASP A 253 9.88 4.98 -17.00
N ALA A 254 9.85 4.60 -15.72
CA ALA A 254 10.96 3.93 -15.07
C ALA A 254 11.27 2.59 -15.73
N LEU A 255 10.25 1.79 -16.05
CA LEU A 255 10.39 0.51 -16.75
C LEU A 255 10.89 0.69 -18.18
N ASP A 256 10.35 1.64 -18.95
CA ASP A 256 10.82 1.97 -20.29
C ASP A 256 12.29 2.44 -20.26
N SER A 257 12.67 3.20 -19.24
CA SER A 257 14.05 3.69 -19.07
C SER A 257 15.03 2.57 -18.68
N GLN A 258 14.61 1.58 -17.88
CA GLN A 258 15.50 0.51 -17.39
C GLN A 258 15.56 -0.70 -18.32
N LEU A 259 14.44 -1.05 -18.96
CA LEU A 259 14.29 -2.27 -19.75
C LEU A 259 14.13 -2.01 -21.26
N GLY A 260 14.00 -0.75 -21.68
CA GLY A 260 13.72 -0.37 -23.06
C GLY A 260 12.24 -0.53 -23.42
N LYS A 261 11.92 -0.56 -24.72
CA LYS A 261 10.52 -0.42 -25.20
C LYS A 261 9.67 -1.70 -25.17
N TYR A 262 10.24 -2.86 -24.88
CA TYR A 262 9.59 -4.16 -25.08
C TYR A 262 9.70 -5.09 -23.87
N TRP A 263 9.60 -4.53 -22.66
CA TRP A 263 9.44 -5.35 -21.46
C TRP A 263 8.05 -6.00 -21.43
N LYS A 264 8.00 -7.18 -20.81
CA LYS A 264 6.76 -7.94 -20.67
C LYS A 264 6.05 -7.53 -19.36
N PRO A 265 4.71 -7.47 -19.35
CA PRO A 265 3.96 -7.19 -18.13
C PRO A 265 4.32 -8.15 -17.00
N LEU A 266 4.18 -7.68 -15.76
CA LEU A 266 4.61 -8.39 -14.56
C LEU A 266 4.03 -9.81 -14.48
N SER A 267 2.74 -9.98 -14.79
CA SER A 267 2.03 -11.27 -14.68
C SER A 267 2.66 -12.39 -15.52
N THR A 268 3.41 -12.04 -16.57
CA THR A 268 4.05 -13.02 -17.46
C THR A 268 5.02 -13.95 -16.74
N ASN A 269 5.64 -13.47 -15.66
CA ASN A 269 6.66 -14.19 -14.93
C ASN A 269 6.26 -14.42 -13.46
N VAL A 270 5.01 -14.18 -13.08
CA VAL A 270 4.52 -14.38 -11.70
C VAL A 270 4.06 -15.82 -11.54
N ASN A 271 4.53 -16.48 -10.47
CA ASN A 271 4.18 -17.87 -10.15
C ASN A 271 3.11 -17.97 -9.04
N THR A 272 2.77 -16.83 -8.42
CA THR A 272 1.79 -16.75 -7.34
C THR A 272 0.42 -16.48 -7.94
N GLU A 273 -0.58 -17.28 -7.57
CA GLU A 273 -1.96 -17.05 -8.00
C GLU A 273 -2.47 -15.68 -7.53
N PRO A 274 -3.39 -15.04 -8.27
CA PRO A 274 -4.05 -13.82 -7.82
C PRO A 274 -4.72 -14.07 -6.48
N VAL A 275 -4.57 -13.14 -5.55
CA VAL A 275 -5.22 -13.27 -4.25
C VAL A 275 -6.57 -12.56 -4.30
N ASP A 276 -7.64 -13.32 -4.06
CA ASP A 276 -9.00 -12.81 -3.88
C ASP A 276 -9.14 -11.84 -2.68
#